data_AF-A0ABD6E8H0-F1
#
_entry.id   AF-A0ABD6E8H0-F1
#
_cell.length_a   1.000
_cell.length_b   1.000
_cell.length_c   1.000
_cell.angle_alpha   90.00
_cell.angle_beta   90.00
_cell.angle_gamma   90.00
#
_symmetry.space_group_name_H-M   'P 1'
#
loop_
_entity.id
_entity.type
_entity.pdbx_description
1 polymer ?
#
loop_
_entity_poly.entity_id
_entity_poly.type
_entity_poly.pdbx_seq_one_letter_code
_entity_poly.pdbx_strand_id
1 'polypeptide(L)'
;DILKSPSRARIYLYLLRNNGAKTEEIIKGSKLHPSTVRETLSKMNEQKIIFRKKQKNDSIGKNPFIYYPISPLNLLKKYTNEIEEKLTKIANLSNTKYNDYKTNRVKIKIFEKEELS
;
A
#
# COMPACT_ATOMS: atom_id res chain seq x y z
N ASP A 1 -4.04 -1.66 7.97
CA ASP A 1 -4.58 -1.00 6.76
C ASP A 1 -3.53 -0.11 6.15
N ILE A 2 -3.71 0.10 4.86
CA ILE A 2 -2.71 0.58 3.91
C ILE A 2 -2.35 2.06 4.15
N LEU A 3 -3.27 2.88 4.68
CA LEU A 3 -3.03 4.28 5.03
C LEU A 3 -3.55 4.68 6.43
N LYS A 4 -3.56 3.76 7.42
CA LYS A 4 -4.12 4.09 8.77
C LYS A 4 -3.43 5.27 9.46
N SER A 5 -2.13 5.50 9.21
CA SER A 5 -1.40 6.55 9.93
C SER A 5 -1.44 7.89 9.18
N PRO A 6 -1.59 9.02 9.88
CA PRO A 6 -1.51 10.35 9.28
C PRO A 6 -0.22 10.56 8.48
N SER A 7 0.90 10.02 8.97
CA SER A 7 2.20 10.11 8.29
C SER A 7 2.17 9.43 6.91
N ARG A 8 1.60 8.22 6.81
CA ARG A 8 1.48 7.49 5.54
C ARG A 8 0.56 8.22 4.57
N ALA A 9 -0.60 8.68 5.05
CA ALA A 9 -1.56 9.41 4.23
C ALA A 9 -0.94 10.70 3.67
N ARG A 10 -0.25 11.49 4.51
CA ARG A 10 0.44 12.72 4.09
C ARG A 10 1.51 12.46 3.04
N ILE A 11 2.36 11.45 3.25
CA ILE A 11 3.41 11.09 2.29
C ILE A 11 2.79 10.61 0.97
N TYR A 12 1.79 9.72 1.03
CA TYR A 12 1.13 9.20 -0.17
C TYR A 12 0.46 10.31 -0.99
N LEU A 13 -0.31 11.19 -0.35
CA LEU A 13 -0.96 12.33 -1.00
C LEU A 13 0.07 13.32 -1.57
N TYR A 14 1.16 13.57 -0.86
CA TYR A 14 2.23 14.42 -1.36
C TYR A 14 2.86 13.83 -2.63
N LEU A 15 3.19 12.54 -2.62
CA LEU A 15 3.71 11.84 -3.78
C LEU A 15 2.74 11.85 -4.97
N LEU A 16 1.45 11.68 -4.70
CA LEU A 16 0.41 11.67 -5.73
C LEU A 16 0.26 13.04 -6.41
N ARG A 17 0.30 14.12 -5.62
CA ARG A 17 0.19 15.50 -6.14
C ARG A 17 1.40 15.92 -6.96
N ASN A 18 2.59 15.45 -6.61
CA ASN A 18 3.84 15.85 -7.25
C ASN A 18 4.32 14.85 -8.32
N ASN A 19 3.57 13.79 -8.59
CA ASN A 19 3.96 12.69 -9.46
C ASN A 19 5.35 12.11 -9.12
N GLY A 20 5.59 11.92 -7.82
CA GLY A 20 6.86 11.47 -7.26
C GLY A 20 7.74 12.60 -6.70
N ALA A 21 8.61 12.26 -5.75
CA ALA A 21 9.48 13.22 -5.08
C ALA A 21 10.70 12.57 -4.41
N LYS A 22 11.73 13.37 -4.14
CA LYS A 22 12.91 13.00 -3.35
C LYS A 22 12.59 13.05 -1.85
N THR A 23 13.42 12.39 -1.05
CA THR A 23 13.24 12.34 0.42
C THR A 23 13.19 13.75 1.03
N GLU A 24 14.04 14.66 0.59
CA GLU A 24 14.12 16.04 1.10
C GLU A 24 12.87 16.86 0.77
N GLU A 25 12.30 16.66 -0.42
CA GLU A 25 11.05 17.30 -0.85
C GLU A 25 9.88 16.77 -0.03
N ILE A 26 9.84 15.45 0.20
CA ILE A 26 8.81 14.81 1.04
C ILE A 26 8.88 15.32 2.48
N ILE A 27 10.08 15.47 3.06
CA ILE A 27 10.25 16.03 4.40
C ILE A 27 9.65 17.44 4.49
N LYS A 28 10.02 18.32 3.54
CA LYS A 28 9.51 19.70 3.50
C LYS A 28 8.00 19.75 3.27
N GLY A 29 7.49 18.95 2.33
CA GLY A 29 6.09 18.97 1.92
C GLY A 29 5.12 18.28 2.87
N SER A 30 5.54 17.21 3.54
CA SER A 30 4.70 16.48 4.51
C SER A 30 4.72 17.08 5.92
N LYS A 31 5.66 17.99 6.20
CA LYS A 31 5.92 18.57 7.54
C LYS A 31 6.13 17.49 8.61
N LEU A 32 6.75 16.37 8.23
CA LEU A 32 7.09 15.26 9.12
C LEU A 32 8.59 15.31 9.45
N HIS A 33 8.95 14.79 10.62
CA HIS A 33 10.35 14.69 11.01
C HIS A 33 11.13 13.77 10.04
N PRO A 34 12.40 14.08 9.70
CA PRO A 34 13.19 13.30 8.75
C PRO A 34 13.28 11.80 9.06
N SER A 35 13.40 11.42 10.34
CA SER A 35 13.43 9.99 10.73
C SER A 35 12.10 9.30 10.42
N THR A 36 10.98 9.94 10.76
CA THR A 36 9.63 9.44 10.48
C THR A 36 9.39 9.28 8.98
N VAL A 37 9.88 10.22 8.16
CA VAL A 37 9.78 10.09 6.70
C VAL A 37 10.56 8.89 6.20
N ARG A 38 11.83 8.72 6.60
CA ARG A 38 12.65 7.59 6.16
C ARG A 38 12.04 6.25 6.56
N GLU A 39 11.60 6.12 7.81
CA GLU A 39 10.95 4.92 8.31
C GLU A 39 9.65 4.63 7.55
N THR A 40 8.82 5.66 7.36
CA THR A 40 7.54 5.52 6.67
C THR A 40 7.74 5.16 5.20
N LEU A 41 8.71 5.75 4.52
CA LEU A 41 9.08 5.40 3.14
C LEU A 41 9.58 3.96 3.03
N SER A 42 10.42 3.49 3.97
CA SER A 42 10.85 2.08 3.99
C SER A 42 9.65 1.16 4.10
N LYS A 43 8.80 1.36 5.11
CA LYS A 43 7.61 0.55 5.35
C LYS A 43 6.64 0.58 4.17
N MET A 44 6.39 1.75 3.57
CA MET A 44 5.50 1.86 2.41
C MET A 44 6.08 1.19 1.17
N ASN A 45 7.40 1.21 0.99
CA ASN A 45 8.08 0.53 -0.13
C ASN A 45 8.08 -0.99 0.06
N GLU A 46 8.37 -1.49 1.26
CA GLU A 46 8.21 -2.92 1.62
C GLU A 46 6.78 -3.40 1.40
N GLN A 47 5.81 -2.57 1.77
CA GLN A 47 4.40 -2.83 1.53
C GLN A 47 3.97 -2.56 0.08
N LYS A 48 4.88 -2.25 -0.86
CA LYS A 48 4.57 -2.01 -2.28
C LYS A 48 3.46 -0.96 -2.50
N ILE A 49 3.32 0.01 -1.59
CA ILE A 49 2.40 1.16 -1.69
C ILE A 49 3.06 2.28 -2.49
N ILE A 50 4.38 2.35 -2.41
CA ILE A 50 5.22 3.23 -3.21
C ILE A 50 6.34 2.39 -3.82
N PHE A 51 7.00 2.95 -4.83
CA PHE A 51 8.23 2.38 -5.38
C PHE A 51 9.28 3.48 -5.53
N ARG A 52 10.55 3.08 -5.53
CA ARG A 52 11.68 3.99 -5.75
C ARG A 52 12.32 3.75 -7.10
N LYS A 53 12.75 4.81 -7.78
CA LYS A 53 13.56 4.76 -9.00
C LYS A 53 14.85 5.54 -8.82
N LYS A 54 15.98 4.96 -9.26
CA LYS A 54 17.27 5.64 -9.24
C LYS A 54 17.26 6.73 -10.32
N GLN A 55 17.56 7.97 -9.93
CA GLN A 55 17.76 9.07 -10.85
C GLN A 55 19.22 9.07 -11.34
N LYS A 56 19.44 9.38 -12.63
CA LYS A 56 20.77 9.47 -13.26
C LYS A 56 21.53 10.76 -12.88
N ASN A 57 21.41 11.26 -11.66
CA ASN A 57 22.17 12.45 -11.25
C ASN A 57 23.44 12.07 -10.50
N ASP A 58 24.57 12.58 -11.01
CA ASP A 58 25.95 12.46 -10.49
C ASP A 58 26.20 13.24 -9.19
N SER A 59 25.19 13.38 -8.33
CA SER A 59 25.36 14.06 -7.05
C SER A 59 25.91 13.07 -6.01
N ILE A 60 27.23 13.07 -5.89
CA ILE A 60 27.99 12.35 -4.87
C ILE A 60 27.43 12.72 -3.48
N GLY A 61 26.95 11.71 -2.73
CA GLY A 61 26.64 11.84 -1.30
C GLY A 61 25.17 12.00 -0.88
N LYS A 62 24.18 12.08 -1.79
CA LYS A 62 22.76 12.08 -1.42
C LYS A 62 21.97 10.95 -2.05
N ASN A 63 20.91 10.52 -1.36
CA ASN A 63 20.07 9.40 -1.77
C ASN A 63 19.50 9.61 -3.19
N PRO A 64 19.94 8.86 -4.21
CA PRO A 64 19.62 9.16 -5.61
C PRO A 64 18.23 8.65 -6.02
N PHE A 65 17.33 8.38 -5.06
CA PHE A 65 16.04 7.79 -5.31
C PHE A 65 14.93 8.83 -5.33
N ILE A 66 14.10 8.74 -6.36
CA ILE A 66 12.77 9.37 -6.39
C ILE A 66 11.75 8.31 -6.00
N TYR A 67 10.87 8.65 -5.07
CA TYR A 67 9.76 7.81 -4.66
C TYR A 67 8.52 8.18 -5.45
N TYR A 68 7.73 7.18 -5.83
CA TYR A 68 6.49 7.33 -6.59
C TYR A 68 5.39 6.53 -5.93
N PRO A 69 4.15 7.02 -5.90
CA PRO A 69 3.02 6.26 -5.41
C PRO A 69 2.56 5.24 -6.45
N ILE A 70 2.01 4.10 -6.02
CA ILE A 70 1.14 3.32 -6.91
C ILE A 70 -0.17 4.08 -7.13
N SER A 71 -0.87 3.80 -8.23
CA SER A 71 -2.17 4.45 -8.50
C SER A 71 -3.19 4.16 -7.38
N PRO A 72 -4.10 5.09 -7.08
CA PRO A 72 -5.16 4.87 -6.08
C PRO A 72 -6.01 3.63 -6.39
N LEU A 73 -6.26 3.35 -7.67
CA LEU A 73 -6.98 2.15 -8.10
C LEU A 73 -6.20 0.86 -7.77
N ASN A 74 -4.88 0.85 -8.01
CA ASN A 74 -4.05 -0.29 -7.64
C ASN A 74 -3.95 -0.47 -6.12
N LEU A 75 -3.95 0.65 -5.38
CA LEU A 75 -3.99 0.65 -3.92
C LEU A 75 -5.29 0.02 -3.40
N LEU A 76 -6.42 0.40 -3.98
CA LEU A 76 -7.74 -0.15 -3.65
C LEU A 76 -7.82 -1.64 -3.97
N LYS A 77 -7.43 -2.05 -5.19
CA LYS A 77 -7.38 -3.47 -5.59
C LYS A 77 -6.52 -4.31 -4.67
N LYS A 78 -5.38 -3.77 -4.24
CA LYS A 78 -4.52 -4.44 -3.26
C LYS A 78 -5.25 -4.63 -1.93
N TYR A 79 -5.94 -3.59 -1.45
CA TYR A 79 -6.66 -3.65 -0.19
C TYR A 79 -7.81 -4.65 -0.22
N THR A 80 -8.61 -4.66 -1.29
CA THR A 80 -9.71 -5.61 -1.46
C THR A 80 -9.18 -7.04 -1.48
N ASN A 81 -8.09 -7.31 -2.21
CA ASN A 81 -7.46 -8.62 -2.21
C ASN A 81 -6.99 -9.04 -0.81
N GLU A 82 -6.36 -8.14 -0.04
CA GLU A 82 -5.94 -8.45 1.33
C GLU A 82 -7.12 -8.79 2.25
N ILE A 83 -8.27 -8.13 2.08
CA ILE A 83 -9.51 -8.42 2.83
C ILE A 83 -10.09 -9.76 2.40
N GLU A 84 -10.22 -9.99 1.09
CA GLU A 84 -10.72 -11.26 0.53
C GLU A 84 -9.91 -12.44 1.02
N GLU A 85 -8.58 -12.35 1.01
CA GLU A 85 -7.68 -13.41 1.49
C GLU A 85 -7.86 -13.67 2.99
N LYS A 86 -7.92 -12.61 3.81
CA LYS A 86 -8.12 -12.73 5.26
C LYS A 86 -9.46 -13.37 5.59
N LEU A 87 -10.54 -12.91 4.97
CA LEU A 87 -11.88 -13.46 5.19
C LEU A 87 -11.99 -14.89 4.68
N THR A 88 -11.41 -15.19 3.52
CA THR A 88 -11.34 -16.55 2.97
C THR A 88 -10.59 -17.48 3.93
N LYS A 89 -9.49 -17.03 4.51
CA LYS A 89 -8.73 -17.79 5.51
C LYS A 89 -9.59 -18.08 6.76
N ILE A 90 -10.29 -17.07 7.28
CA ILE A 90 -11.18 -17.21 8.45
C ILE A 90 -12.31 -18.19 8.15
N ALA A 91 -12.99 -18.06 7.01
CA ALA A 91 -14.11 -18.93 6.62
C ALA A 91 -13.68 -20.39 6.44
N ASN A 92 -12.45 -20.65 5.99
CA ASN A 92 -11.95 -22.01 5.86
C ASN A 92 -11.41 -22.58 7.18
N LEU A 93 -10.98 -21.75 8.14
CA LEU A 93 -10.60 -22.20 9.48
C LEU A 93 -11.79 -22.74 10.30
N SER A 94 -13.01 -22.23 10.07
CA SER A 94 -14.22 -22.80 10.68
C SER A 94 -14.60 -24.15 10.08
N ASN A 95 -14.36 -24.36 8.79
CA ASN A 95 -14.70 -25.61 8.10
C ASN A 95 -13.81 -26.80 8.50
N THR A 96 -12.58 -26.56 8.95
CA THR A 96 -11.67 -27.65 9.37
C THR A 96 -12.03 -28.27 10.72
N LYS A 97 -12.91 -27.65 11.53
CA LYS A 97 -13.28 -28.15 12.86
C LYS A 97 -14.54 -29.03 12.89
N TYR A 98 -15.30 -29.11 11.80
CA TYR A 98 -16.67 -29.62 11.87
C TYR A 98 -17.09 -30.77 10.95
N ASN A 99 -16.29 -31.30 10.00
CA ASN A 99 -16.69 -32.54 9.31
C ASN A 99 -15.59 -33.16 8.41
N ASP A 100 -15.40 -34.47 8.59
CA ASP A 100 -14.56 -35.38 7.78
C ASP A 100 -15.20 -35.79 6.43
N TYR A 101 -16.26 -35.11 5.98
CA TYR A 101 -16.98 -35.45 4.76
C TYR A 101 -17.21 -34.20 3.88
N LYS A 102 -16.51 -34.14 2.74
CA LYS A 102 -16.56 -33.08 1.69
C LYS A 102 -16.24 -31.66 2.17
N THR A 103 -14.97 -31.28 2.04
CA THR A 103 -14.52 -29.90 2.26
C THR A 103 -14.99 -28.97 1.12
N ASN A 104 -16.14 -28.32 1.29
CA ASN A 104 -16.50 -27.18 0.45
C ASN A 104 -15.60 -25.99 0.84
N ARG A 105 -14.47 -25.84 0.15
CA ARG A 105 -13.62 -24.65 0.27
C ARG A 105 -14.39 -23.42 -0.20
N VAL A 106 -14.48 -22.41 0.66
CA VAL A 106 -15.14 -21.15 0.32
C VAL A 106 -14.09 -20.17 -0.21
N LYS A 107 -14.45 -19.39 -1.23
CA LYS A 107 -13.65 -18.27 -1.75
C LYS A 107 -14.49 -17.01 -1.68
N ILE A 108 -14.01 -15.99 -0.96
CA ILE A 108 -14.71 -14.70 -0.82
C ILE A 108 -14.18 -13.72 -1.86
N LYS A 109 -15.09 -12.98 -2.49
CA LYS A 109 -14.81 -11.97 -3.52
C LYS A 109 -15.64 -10.71 -3.27
N ILE A 110 -15.02 -9.54 -3.41
CA ILE A 110 -15.66 -8.23 -3.36
C ILE A 110 -15.89 -7.79 -4.81
N PHE A 111 -17.14 -7.50 -5.14
CA PHE A 111 -17.53 -7.02 -6.47
C PHE A 111 -17.95 -5.56 -6.39
N GLU A 112 -17.68 -4.82 -7.46
CA GLU A 112 -18.27 -3.50 -7.68
C GLU A 112 -19.76 -3.70 -7.95
N LYS A 113 -20.61 -2.92 -7.25
CA LYS A 113 -22.04 -2.95 -7.50
C LYS A 113 -22.29 -2.12 -8.75
N GLU A 114 -22.62 -2.76 -9.87
CA GLU A 114 -23.16 -2.03 -11.03
C GLU A 114 -24.54 -1.48 -10.65
N GLU A 115 -24.68 -0.16 -10.68
CA GLU A 115 -26.01 0.44 -10.71
C GLU A 115 -26.56 0.25 -12.12
N LEU A 116 -27.64 -0.53 -12.25
CA LEU A 116 -28.42 -0.62 -13.48
C LEU A 116 -28.87 0.80 -13.84
N SER A 117 -28.38 1.30 -14.97
CA SER A 117 -28.74 2.58 -15.57
C SER A 117 -30.17 2.57 -16.08
#